data_AF-A0A1Y3RNM9-F1
#
_entry.id   AF-A0A1Y3RNM9-F1
#
_cell.length_a   1.000
_cell.length_b   1.000
_cell.length_c   1.000
_cell.angle_alpha   90.00
_cell.angle_beta   90.00
_cell.angle_gamma   90.00
#
_symmetry.space_group_name_H-M   'P 1'
#
loop_
_entity.id
_entity.type
_entity.pdbx_description
1 polymer ?
#
loop_
_entity_poly.entity_id
_entity_poly.type
_entity_poly.pdbx_seq_one_letter_code
_entity_poly.pdbx_strand_id
1 'polypeptide(L)'
;MERTGVQKLAHVLTILVTITFVCNLIALIMVPGLVHIGSQQVLAAWWDYDIDDTLHMLLIGGWSMWGRNGIQADVLSGFLLFCGACTAAILWQGRRVLGTVLKGTPFCLENAKSLLGSAVLCFLISGAALVRVIWRICYAQSIAPLFSYNTLFVPLFFLAGLLCLVISALFRQAAEMKAENDLTI
;
A
#
# COMPACT_ATOMS: atom_id res chain seq x y z
N MET A 1 8.01 -12.35 33.10
CA MET A 1 7.86 -10.89 32.96
C MET A 1 6.56 -10.63 32.21
N GLU A 2 5.63 -9.88 32.81
CA GLU A 2 4.43 -9.44 32.10
C GLU A 2 4.82 -8.56 30.91
N ARG A 3 4.18 -8.78 29.76
CA ARG A 3 4.32 -7.90 28.61
C ARG A 3 3.80 -6.52 28.96
N THR A 4 4.58 -5.48 28.72
CA THR A 4 4.15 -4.09 28.91
C THR A 4 2.95 -3.78 28.01
N GLY A 5 2.12 -2.79 28.35
CA GLY A 5 0.95 -2.41 27.53
C GLY A 5 1.31 -2.13 26.06
N VAL A 6 2.49 -1.53 25.83
CA VAL A 6 3.06 -1.26 24.50
C VAL A 6 3.36 -2.56 23.75
N GLN A 7 3.90 -3.59 24.41
CA GLN A 7 4.17 -4.88 23.78
C GLN A 7 2.89 -5.64 23.44
N LYS A 8 1.83 -5.54 24.27
CA LYS A 8 0.52 -6.12 23.94
C LYS A 8 -0.07 -5.48 22.67
N LEU A 9 0.00 -4.15 22.56
CA LEU A 9 -0.48 -3.42 21.38
C LEU A 9 0.34 -3.74 20.13
N ALA A 10 1.68 -3.73 20.24
CA ALA A 10 2.56 -4.09 19.13
C ALA A 10 2.30 -5.52 18.62
N HIS A 11 1.95 -6.45 19.51
CA HIS A 11 1.62 -7.82 19.16
C HIS A 11 0.32 -7.89 18.34
N VAL A 12 -0.75 -7.24 18.80
CA VAL A 12 -2.04 -7.18 18.08
C VAL A 12 -1.85 -6.52 16.71
N LEU A 13 -1.11 -5.41 16.66
CA LEU A 13 -0.85 -4.71 15.41
C LEU A 13 -0.02 -5.55 14.43
N THR A 14 0.92 -6.36 14.92
CA THR A 14 1.69 -7.29 14.08
C THR A 14 0.79 -8.33 13.41
N ILE A 15 -0.20 -8.86 14.15
CA ILE A 15 -1.19 -9.80 13.61
C ILE A 15 -2.02 -9.11 12.52
N LEU A 16 -2.56 -7.93 12.82
CA LEU A 16 -3.37 -7.17 11.87
C LEU A 16 -2.60 -6.84 10.58
N VAL A 17 -1.37 -6.32 10.70
CA VAL A 17 -0.53 -6.01 9.53
C VAL A 17 -0.21 -7.27 8.73
N THR A 18 -0.03 -8.42 9.38
CA THR A 18 0.22 -9.69 8.68
C THR A 18 -1.00 -10.14 7.89
N ILE A 19 -2.20 -10.06 8.49
CA ILE A 19 -3.45 -10.38 7.79
C ILE A 19 -3.64 -9.44 6.59
N THR A 20 -3.51 -8.13 6.80
CA THR A 20 -3.62 -7.13 5.73
C THR A 20 -2.61 -7.35 4.62
N PHE A 21 -1.38 -7.75 4.95
CA PHE A 21 -0.35 -8.08 3.96
C PHE A 21 -0.75 -9.26 3.07
N VAL A 22 -1.28 -10.35 3.67
CA VAL A 22 -1.77 -11.51 2.93
C VAL A 22 -2.97 -11.14 2.07
N CYS A 23 -3.95 -10.42 2.64
CA CYS A 23 -5.10 -9.93 1.89
C CYS A 23 -4.69 -9.06 0.70
N ASN A 24 -3.72 -8.15 0.88
CA ASN A 24 -3.21 -7.29 -0.18
C ASN A 24 -2.53 -8.11 -1.30
N LEU A 25 -1.79 -9.17 -0.95
CA LEU A 25 -1.16 -10.06 -1.94
C LEU A 25 -2.20 -10.86 -2.74
N ILE A 26 -3.25 -11.35 -2.07
CA ILE A 26 -4.35 -12.02 -2.75
C ILE A 26 -5.05 -11.02 -3.69
N ALA A 27 -5.40 -9.84 -3.19
CA ALA A 27 -6.06 -8.79 -3.98
C ALA A 27 -5.24 -8.41 -5.22
N LEU A 28 -3.91 -8.29 -5.09
CA LEU A 28 -2.99 -8.01 -6.21
C LEU A 28 -3.17 -8.97 -7.39
N ILE A 29 -3.36 -10.27 -7.13
CA ILE A 29 -3.59 -11.28 -8.16
C ILE A 29 -4.95 -11.06 -8.84
N MET A 30 -5.95 -10.63 -8.06
CA MET A 30 -7.33 -10.43 -8.49
C MET A 30 -7.56 -9.10 -9.23
N VAL A 31 -6.64 -8.13 -9.13
CA VAL A 31 -6.82 -6.76 -9.66
C VAL A 31 -7.20 -6.73 -11.14
N PRO A 32 -6.49 -7.40 -12.07
CA PRO A 32 -6.82 -7.32 -13.50
C PRO A 32 -8.22 -7.87 -13.81
N GLY A 33 -8.63 -8.95 -13.12
CA GLY A 33 -9.96 -9.52 -13.25
C GLY A 33 -11.05 -8.58 -12.73
N LEU A 34 -10.86 -8.01 -11.54
CA LEU A 34 -11.80 -7.06 -10.94
C LEU A 34 -11.98 -5.80 -11.80
N VAL A 35 -10.90 -5.27 -12.36
CA VAL A 35 -10.96 -4.10 -13.24
C VAL A 35 -11.67 -4.42 -14.55
N HIS A 36 -11.38 -5.59 -15.15
CA HIS A 36 -12.07 -6.05 -16.35
C HIS A 36 -13.58 -6.12 -16.14
N ILE A 37 -14.00 -6.78 -15.07
CA ILE A 37 -15.41 -6.89 -14.71
C ILE A 37 -16.05 -5.52 -14.50
N GLY A 38 -15.37 -4.67 -13.72
CA GLY A 38 -15.90 -3.35 -13.37
C GLY A 38 -16.06 -2.47 -14.62
N SER A 39 -15.20 -2.65 -15.61
CA SER A 39 -15.27 -1.92 -16.88
C SER A 39 -16.44 -2.33 -17.78
N GLN A 40 -16.85 -3.60 -17.72
CA GLN A 40 -17.91 -4.15 -18.57
C GLN A 40 -19.32 -3.94 -17.97
N GLN A 41 -19.45 -3.31 -16.78
CA GLN A 41 -20.71 -3.22 -16.01
C GLN A 41 -21.36 -4.60 -15.73
N VAL A 42 -20.58 -5.68 -15.86
CA VAL A 42 -21.03 -7.07 -15.72
C VAL A 42 -21.35 -7.42 -14.27
N LEU A 43 -21.10 -6.53 -13.31
CA LEU A 43 -21.49 -6.67 -11.89
C LEU A 43 -22.97 -7.07 -11.71
N ALA A 44 -23.88 -6.67 -12.60
CA ALA A 44 -25.28 -7.09 -12.55
C ALA A 44 -25.50 -8.55 -13.01
N ALA A 45 -24.64 -9.06 -13.89
CA ALA A 45 -24.66 -10.43 -14.39
C ALA A 45 -23.66 -11.36 -13.66
N TRP A 46 -22.95 -10.85 -12.65
CA TRP A 46 -22.01 -11.64 -11.84
C TRP A 46 -22.67 -12.78 -11.07
N TRP A 47 -23.93 -12.57 -10.67
CA TRP A 47 -24.67 -13.60 -9.95
C TRP A 47 -25.07 -14.78 -10.86
N ASP A 48 -25.01 -14.58 -12.17
CA ASP A 48 -25.37 -15.60 -13.17
C ASP A 48 -24.18 -16.48 -13.58
N TYR A 49 -22.95 -16.09 -13.18
CA TYR A 49 -21.75 -16.87 -13.43
C TYR A 49 -21.58 -17.96 -12.37
N ASP A 50 -21.16 -19.14 -12.82
CA ASP A 50 -20.72 -20.19 -11.90
C ASP A 50 -19.46 -19.75 -11.14
N ILE A 51 -19.25 -20.34 -9.96
CA ILE A 51 -18.12 -20.02 -9.08
C ILE A 51 -16.80 -20.30 -9.80
N ASP A 52 -16.72 -21.40 -10.55
CA ASP A 52 -15.51 -21.79 -11.28
C ASP A 52 -15.16 -20.79 -12.39
N ASP A 53 -16.15 -20.35 -13.17
CA ASP A 53 -15.93 -19.35 -14.22
C ASP A 53 -15.55 -17.97 -13.63
N THR A 54 -16.16 -17.62 -12.50
CA THR A 54 -15.83 -16.38 -11.78
C THR A 54 -14.40 -16.39 -11.27
N LEU A 55 -13.97 -17.49 -10.64
CA LEU A 55 -12.61 -17.66 -10.14
C LEU A 55 -11.60 -17.69 -11.30
N HIS A 56 -11.93 -18.37 -12.39
CA HIS A 56 -11.08 -18.43 -13.57
C HIS A 56 -10.90 -17.04 -14.19
N MET A 57 -11.98 -16.27 -14.35
CA MET A 57 -11.91 -14.90 -14.85
C MET A 57 -11.07 -14.00 -13.94
N LEU A 58 -11.25 -14.15 -12.63
CA LEU A 58 -10.65 -13.26 -11.66
C LEU A 58 -9.15 -13.52 -11.42
N LEU A 59 -8.72 -14.79 -11.47
CA LEU A 59 -7.33 -15.18 -11.26
C LEU A 59 -6.50 -15.26 -12.54
N ILE A 60 -7.11 -15.61 -13.69
CA ILE A 60 -6.40 -15.91 -14.93
C ILE A 60 -6.94 -15.07 -16.10
N GLY A 61 -8.27 -15.02 -16.27
CA GLY A 61 -8.91 -14.35 -17.39
C GLY A 61 -8.54 -12.87 -17.50
N GLY A 62 -8.57 -12.13 -16.39
CA GLY A 62 -8.22 -10.71 -16.34
C GLY A 62 -6.79 -10.41 -16.81
N TRP A 63 -5.84 -11.32 -16.54
CA TRP A 63 -4.46 -11.21 -17.01
C TRP A 63 -4.35 -11.42 -18.52
N SER A 64 -5.12 -12.37 -19.07
CA SER A 64 -5.15 -12.63 -20.52
C SER A 64 -5.73 -11.46 -21.34
N MET A 65 -6.56 -10.63 -20.70
CA MET A 65 -7.24 -9.51 -21.33
C MET A 65 -6.48 -8.18 -21.22
N TRP A 66 -5.29 -8.19 -20.62
CA TRP A 66 -4.44 -7.01 -20.53
C TRP A 66 -4.11 -6.45 -21.91
N GLY A 67 -4.36 -5.15 -22.12
CA GLY A 67 -4.17 -4.49 -23.42
C GLY A 67 -5.36 -4.64 -24.38
N ARG A 68 -6.36 -5.45 -24.04
CA ARG A 68 -7.60 -5.66 -24.82
C ARG A 68 -8.83 -5.04 -24.16
N ASN A 69 -8.73 -4.65 -22.89
CA ASN A 69 -9.82 -4.08 -22.09
C ASN A 69 -10.05 -2.58 -22.31
N GLY A 70 -9.24 -1.96 -23.16
CA GLY A 70 -9.25 -0.53 -23.42
C GLY A 70 -8.32 0.22 -22.47
N ILE A 71 -7.79 1.33 -22.99
CA ILE A 71 -6.70 2.11 -22.37
C ILE A 71 -7.04 2.51 -20.93
N GLN A 72 -8.29 2.87 -20.64
CA GLN A 72 -8.70 3.31 -19.30
C GLN A 72 -8.66 2.18 -18.26
N ALA A 73 -9.09 0.98 -18.65
CA ALA A 73 -9.08 -0.20 -17.78
C ALA A 73 -7.65 -0.69 -17.57
N ASP A 74 -6.83 -0.74 -18.63
CA ASP A 74 -5.44 -1.18 -18.53
C ASP A 74 -4.59 -0.23 -17.67
N VAL A 75 -4.77 1.09 -17.82
CA VAL A 75 -4.11 2.09 -16.98
C VAL A 75 -4.57 2.00 -15.52
N LEU A 76 -5.86 1.72 -15.27
CA LEU A 76 -6.38 1.50 -13.92
C LEU A 76 -5.76 0.24 -13.29
N SER A 77 -5.74 -0.88 -14.02
CA SER A 77 -5.13 -2.13 -13.57
C SER A 77 -3.64 -1.94 -13.25
N GLY A 78 -2.89 -1.31 -14.15
CA GLY A 78 -1.46 -1.00 -13.94
C GLY A 78 -1.22 -0.14 -12.72
N PHE A 79 -2.01 0.92 -12.53
CA PHE A 79 -1.92 1.77 -11.36
C PHE A 79 -2.21 1.01 -10.06
N LEU A 80 -3.26 0.18 -10.02
CA LEU A 80 -3.63 -0.59 -8.84
C LEU A 80 -2.59 -1.68 -8.51
N LEU A 81 -2.04 -2.36 -9.52
CA LEU A 81 -0.95 -3.31 -9.32
C LEU A 81 0.29 -2.63 -8.75
N PHE A 82 0.68 -1.48 -9.30
CA PHE A 82 1.78 -0.69 -8.79
C PHE A 82 1.56 -0.27 -7.33
N CYS A 83 0.38 0.31 -7.04
CA CYS A 83 0.03 0.71 -5.68
C CYS A 83 -0.01 -0.47 -4.72
N GLY A 84 -0.57 -1.61 -5.13
CA GLY A 84 -0.63 -2.83 -4.34
C GLY A 84 0.75 -3.40 -4.02
N ALA A 85 1.67 -3.39 -4.99
CA ALA A 85 3.05 -3.82 -4.80
C ALA A 85 3.80 -2.90 -3.82
N CYS A 86 3.67 -1.58 -3.99
CA CYS A 86 4.22 -0.61 -3.04
C CYS A 86 3.62 -0.79 -1.63
N THR A 87 2.32 -1.03 -1.53
CA THR A 87 1.62 -1.28 -0.26
C THR A 87 2.13 -2.56 0.42
N ALA A 88 2.35 -3.63 -0.34
CA ALA A 88 2.95 -4.87 0.18
C ALA A 88 4.33 -4.59 0.81
N ALA A 89 5.16 -3.82 0.10
CA ALA A 89 6.48 -3.43 0.61
C ALA A 89 6.39 -2.54 1.87
N ILE A 90 5.47 -1.57 1.92
CA ILE A 90 5.23 -0.73 3.11
C ILE A 90 4.80 -1.58 4.32
N LEU A 91 3.84 -2.49 4.13
CA LEU A 91 3.36 -3.40 5.18
C LEU A 91 4.50 -4.30 5.68
N TRP A 92 5.36 -4.78 4.78
CA TRP A 92 6.54 -5.56 5.15
C TRP A 92 7.50 -4.76 6.03
N GLN A 93 7.82 -3.50 5.67
CA GLN A 93 8.64 -2.64 6.52
C GLN A 93 7.96 -2.37 7.89
N GLY A 94 6.63 -2.16 7.91
CA GLY A 94 5.86 -2.01 9.13
C GLY A 94 5.98 -3.22 10.08
N ARG A 95 5.96 -4.45 9.54
CA ARG A 95 6.20 -5.68 10.33
C ARG A 95 7.58 -5.71 10.94
N ARG A 96 8.62 -5.27 10.20
CA ARG A 96 9.99 -5.21 10.71
C ARG A 96 10.09 -4.25 11.90
N VAL A 97 9.51 -3.06 11.76
CA VAL A 97 9.46 -2.07 12.85
C VAL A 97 8.74 -2.64 14.07
N LEU A 98 7.56 -3.25 13.90
CA LEU A 98 6.83 -3.87 15.02
C LEU A 98 7.60 -5.02 15.68
N GLY A 99 8.35 -5.80 14.90
CA GLY A 99 9.22 -6.86 15.41
C GLY A 99 10.28 -6.33 16.38
N THR A 100 10.86 -5.16 16.13
CA THR A 100 11.82 -4.54 17.05
C THR A 100 11.15 -3.97 18.32
N VAL A 101 9.92 -3.46 18.21
CA VAL A 101 9.13 -3.00 19.36
C VAL A 101 8.82 -4.18 20.29
N LEU A 102 8.48 -5.35 19.72
CA LEU A 102 8.29 -6.58 20.48
C LEU A 102 9.56 -7.07 21.17
N LYS A 103 10.72 -6.87 20.55
CA LYS A 103 12.05 -7.16 21.14
C LYS A 103 12.48 -6.15 22.21
N GLY A 104 11.78 -5.03 22.36
CA GLY A 104 12.13 -3.97 23.32
C GLY A 104 13.23 -3.01 22.83
N THR A 105 13.59 -3.06 21.54
CA THR A 105 14.63 -2.20 20.94
C THR A 105 14.05 -1.36 19.79
N PRO A 106 13.08 -0.47 20.05
CA PRO A 106 12.41 0.28 18.99
C PRO A 106 13.31 1.34 18.32
N PHE A 107 14.23 1.95 19.06
CA PHE A 107 15.10 3.02 18.54
C PHE A 107 16.40 2.44 17.98
N CYS A 108 16.33 1.97 16.74
CA CYS A 108 17.47 1.45 16.00
C CYS A 108 17.54 2.11 14.62
N LEU A 109 18.76 2.29 14.09
CA LEU A 109 18.98 2.85 12.75
C LEU A 109 18.30 2.03 11.63
N GLU A 110 18.13 0.72 11.82
CA GLU A 110 17.41 -0.15 10.87
C GLU A 110 15.95 0.26 10.69
N ASN A 111 15.28 0.67 11.77
CA ASN A 111 13.89 1.12 11.71
C ASN A 111 13.77 2.47 11.03
N ALA A 112 14.73 3.38 11.27
CA ALA A 112 14.80 4.65 10.55
C ALA A 112 14.91 4.40 9.03
N LYS A 113 15.82 3.53 8.60
CA LYS A 113 15.96 3.16 7.18
C LYS A 113 14.70 2.52 6.61
N SER A 114 14.04 1.65 7.39
CA SER A 114 12.80 0.98 6.96
C SER A 114 11.65 1.98 6.77
N LEU A 115 11.52 2.96 7.68
CA LEU A 115 10.54 4.04 7.58
C LEU A 115 10.84 5.02 6.44
N LEU A 116 12.11 5.32 6.18
CA LEU A 116 12.52 6.08 4.99
C LEU A 116 12.12 5.37 3.71
N GLY A 117 12.32 4.05 3.64
CA GLY A 117 11.87 3.23 2.51
C GLY A 117 10.35 3.29 2.32
N SER A 118 9.58 3.17 3.40
CA SER A 118 8.12 3.35 3.35
C SER A 118 7.72 4.75 2.89
N ALA A 119 8.43 5.79 3.31
CA ALA A 119 8.16 7.17 2.89
C ALA A 119 8.33 7.35 1.38
N VAL A 120 9.43 6.81 0.82
CA VAL A 120 9.68 6.85 -0.63
C VAL A 120 8.56 6.13 -1.38
N LEU A 121 8.15 4.93 -0.93
CA LEU A 121 7.04 4.20 -1.54
C LEU A 121 5.72 4.98 -1.49
N CYS A 122 5.43 5.66 -0.38
CA CYS A 122 4.26 6.54 -0.28
C CYS A 122 4.33 7.70 -1.29
N PHE A 123 5.48 8.35 -1.46
CA PHE A 123 5.62 9.40 -2.48
C PHE A 123 5.49 8.87 -3.90
N LEU A 124 5.97 7.65 -4.17
CA LEU A 124 5.78 7.00 -5.47
C LEU A 124 4.30 6.74 -5.77
N ILE A 125 3.53 6.25 -4.80
CA ILE A 125 2.08 6.06 -4.95
C ILE A 125 1.39 7.41 -5.19
N SER A 126 1.71 8.43 -4.39
CA SER A 126 1.15 9.77 -4.53
C SER A 126 1.47 10.40 -5.89
N GLY A 127 2.72 10.29 -6.36
CA GLY A 127 3.15 10.75 -7.67
C GLY A 127 2.44 10.02 -8.81
N ALA A 128 2.34 8.70 -8.76
CA ALA A 128 1.60 7.90 -9.74
C ALA A 128 0.11 8.29 -9.78
N ALA A 129 -0.49 8.53 -8.60
CA ALA A 129 -1.88 8.98 -8.50
C ALA A 129 -2.06 10.37 -9.10
N LEU A 130 -1.11 11.29 -8.87
CA LEU A 130 -1.16 12.65 -9.42
C LEU A 130 -1.04 12.63 -10.94
N VAL A 131 -0.08 11.88 -11.50
CA VAL A 131 0.06 11.70 -12.96
C VAL A 131 -1.24 11.17 -13.54
N ARG A 132 -1.86 10.18 -12.89
CA ARG A 132 -3.12 9.61 -13.33
C ARG A 132 -4.28 10.61 -13.30
N VAL A 133 -4.37 11.44 -12.26
CA VAL A 133 -5.39 12.50 -12.14
C VAL A 133 -5.22 13.54 -13.25
N ILE A 134 -3.99 14.00 -13.47
CA ILE A 134 -3.66 14.96 -14.54
C ILE A 134 -4.05 14.38 -15.91
N TRP A 135 -3.62 13.14 -16.20
CA TRP A 135 -3.99 12.45 -17.43
C TRP A 135 -5.51 12.41 -17.64
N ARG A 136 -6.26 12.07 -16.58
CA ARG A 136 -7.73 12.00 -16.63
C ARG A 136 -8.38 13.35 -16.90
N ILE A 137 -7.88 14.43 -16.30
CA ILE A 137 -8.38 15.79 -16.53
C ILE A 137 -8.10 16.22 -17.98
N CYS A 138 -6.88 16.00 -18.47
CA CYS A 138 -6.50 16.31 -19.85
C CYS A 138 -7.35 15.52 -20.86
N TYR A 139 -7.61 14.24 -20.60
CA TYR A 139 -8.42 13.40 -21.49
C TYR A 139 -9.91 13.77 -21.45
N ALA A 140 -10.47 14.00 -20.26
CA ALA A 140 -11.89 14.29 -20.10
C ALA A 140 -12.27 15.76 -20.35
N GLN A 141 -11.28 16.66 -20.47
CA GLN A 141 -11.47 18.12 -20.57
C GLN A 141 -12.42 18.67 -19.49
N SER A 142 -12.43 18.04 -18.31
CA SER A 142 -13.37 18.30 -17.23
C SER A 142 -12.71 18.06 -15.88
N ILE A 143 -13.17 18.78 -14.86
CA ILE A 143 -12.71 18.65 -13.47
C ILE A 143 -13.37 17.51 -12.71
N ALA A 144 -14.36 16.82 -13.30
CA ALA A 144 -15.04 15.68 -12.69
C ALA A 144 -14.10 14.60 -12.10
N PRO A 145 -12.94 14.28 -12.70
CA PRO A 145 -12.00 13.32 -12.12
C PRO A 145 -11.47 13.70 -10.74
N LEU A 146 -11.45 14.99 -10.37
CA LEU A 146 -10.99 15.44 -9.04
C LEU A 146 -11.86 14.91 -7.91
N PHE A 147 -13.16 14.71 -8.16
CA PHE A 147 -14.12 14.22 -7.17
C PHE A 147 -14.19 12.69 -7.10
N SER A 148 -13.20 11.97 -7.64
CA SER A 148 -13.09 10.52 -7.57
C SER A 148 -12.29 10.06 -6.36
N TYR A 149 -12.64 8.90 -5.80
CA TYR A 149 -11.86 8.22 -4.74
C TYR A 149 -10.37 8.05 -5.12
N ASN A 150 -10.05 7.89 -6.41
CA ASN A 150 -8.67 7.76 -6.89
C ASN A 150 -7.83 9.03 -6.62
N THR A 151 -8.43 10.21 -6.59
CA THR A 151 -7.74 11.47 -6.31
C THR A 151 -7.30 11.55 -4.85
N LEU A 152 -8.02 10.90 -3.94
CA LEU A 152 -7.68 10.88 -2.51
C LEU A 152 -6.34 10.17 -2.24
N PHE A 153 -5.87 9.31 -3.15
CA PHE A 153 -4.55 8.69 -3.04
C PHE A 153 -3.42 9.73 -3.02
N VAL A 154 -3.58 10.87 -3.71
CA VAL A 154 -2.55 11.91 -3.78
C VAL A 154 -2.27 12.52 -2.39
N PRO A 155 -3.23 13.19 -1.71
CA PRO A 155 -2.96 13.80 -0.42
C PRO A 155 -2.72 12.75 0.67
N LEU A 156 -3.41 11.61 0.63
CA LEU A 156 -3.31 10.59 1.67
C LEU A 156 -1.91 9.97 1.73
N PHE A 157 -1.38 9.52 0.58
CA PHE A 157 -0.03 8.95 0.54
C PHE A 157 1.05 10.02 0.63
N PHE A 158 0.81 11.25 0.19
CA PHE A 158 1.76 12.33 0.41
C PHE A 158 1.96 12.61 1.90
N LEU A 159 0.87 12.77 2.65
CA LEU A 159 0.91 12.99 4.10
C LEU A 159 1.48 11.77 4.84
N ALA A 160 1.11 10.54 4.43
CA ALA A 160 1.69 9.34 5.00
C ALA A 160 3.20 9.25 4.76
N GLY A 161 3.67 9.66 3.57
CA GLY A 161 5.09 9.74 3.23
C GLY A 161 5.83 10.75 4.11
N LEU A 162 5.27 11.96 4.28
CA LEU A 162 5.82 12.97 5.18
C LEU A 162 5.91 12.48 6.63
N LEU A 163 4.85 11.84 7.13
CA LEU A 163 4.85 11.26 8.48
C LEU A 163 5.96 10.21 8.62
N CYS A 164 6.11 9.31 7.65
CA CYS A 164 7.16 8.30 7.66
C CYS A 164 8.57 8.93 7.63
N LEU A 165 8.78 10.02 6.89
CA LEU A 165 10.03 10.77 6.89
C LEU A 165 10.34 11.36 8.26
N VAL A 166 9.36 12.03 8.88
CA VAL A 166 9.53 12.65 10.20
C VAL A 166 9.86 11.57 11.24
N ILE A 167 9.10 10.47 11.28
CA ILE A 167 9.37 9.38 12.23
C ILE A 167 10.74 8.74 11.95
N SER A 168 11.14 8.56 10.69
CA SER A 168 12.48 8.09 10.33
C SER A 168 13.57 8.99 10.92
N ALA A 169 13.43 10.31 10.79
CA ALA A 169 14.39 11.26 11.35
C ALA A 169 14.45 11.20 12.87
N LEU A 170 13.29 11.11 13.54
CA LEU A 170 13.20 10.96 15.00
C LEU A 170 13.87 9.67 15.49
N PHE A 171 13.65 8.55 14.80
CA PHE A 171 14.25 7.26 15.17
C PHE A 171 15.77 7.28 14.99
N ARG A 172 16.26 7.96 13.96
CA ARG A 172 17.70 8.15 13.75
C ARG A 172 18.31 8.98 14.89
N GLN A 173 17.73 10.12 15.21
CA GLN A 173 18.20 10.98 16.30
C GLN A 173 18.18 10.25 17.65
N ALA A 174 17.09 9.53 17.95
CA ALA A 174 16.98 8.75 19.17
C ALA A 174 18.03 7.63 19.25
N ALA A 175 18.35 6.97 18.14
CA ALA A 175 19.38 5.94 18.10
C ALA A 175 20.79 6.53 18.29
N GLU A 176 21.07 7.71 17.70
CA GLU A 176 22.34 8.42 17.86
C GLU A 176 22.56 8.89 19.31
N MET A 177 21.54 9.52 19.92
CA MET A 177 21.62 9.93 21.34
C MET A 177 21.83 8.73 22.28
N LYS A 178 21.18 7.60 21.98
CA LYS A 178 21.39 6.37 22.77
C LYS A 178 22.82 5.85 22.63
N ALA A 179 23.38 5.86 21.43
CA ALA A 179 24.75 5.41 21.19
C ALA A 179 25.79 6.32 21.88
N GLU A 180 25.58 7.64 21.87
CA GLU A 180 26.46 8.59 22.55
C GLU A 180 26.42 8.41 24.08
N ASN A 181 25.22 8.20 24.65
CA ASN A 181 25.06 7.95 26.08
C ASN A 181 25.69 6.60 26.51
N ASP A 182 25.59 5.56 25.68
CA ASP A 182 26.23 4.26 25.95
C ASP A 182 27.76 4.32 25.85
N LEU A 183 28.34 5.30 25.14
CA LEU A 183 29.80 5.51 25.04
C LEU A 183 30.39 6.32 26.21
N THR A 184 29.55 7.01 26.98
CA THR A 184 29.97 7.91 28.07
C THR A 184 29.94 7.22 29.45
N ILE A 185 29.28 6.05 29.56
CA ILE A 185 29.21 5.21 30.76
C ILE A 185 30.27 4.12 30.68
#